data_AF-A0ABD5PRA5-F1
#
_entry.id   AF-A0ABD5PRA5-F1
#
_cell.length_a   1.000
_cell.length_b   1.000
_cell.length_c   1.000
_cell.angle_alpha   90.00
_cell.angle_beta   90.00
_cell.angle_gamma   90.00
#
_symmetry.space_group_name_H-M   'P 1'
#
loop_
_entity.id
_entity.type
_entity.pdbx_description
1 polymer ?
#
loop_
_entity_poly.entity_id
_entity_poly.type
_entity_poly.pdbx_seq_one_letter_code
_entity_poly.pdbx_strand_id
1 'polypeptide(L)' 'MHPADGIHGYLGVQAAFYAYVALTLAITIALWWVGLPTNLSVVAFLAVGAALLVPFWPLFADHHPEHDD' A
#
# COMPACT_ATOMS: atom_id res chain seq x y z
N MET A 1 13.94 10.65 31.57
CA MET A 1 12.64 10.05 31.25
C MET A 1 12.25 10.63 29.89
N HIS A 2 12.59 9.92 28.81
CA HIS A 2 12.40 10.38 27.42
C HIS A 2 11.11 9.77 26.90
N PRO A 3 10.05 10.53 26.56
CA PRO A 3 8.82 9.93 26.08
C PRO A 3 8.94 9.61 24.58
N ALA A 4 8.81 8.32 24.26
CA ALA A 4 7.89 7.72 23.29
C ALA A 4 7.61 8.36 21.89
N ASP A 5 8.45 9.22 21.33
CA ASP A 5 8.14 9.82 20.01
C ASP A 5 8.38 8.87 18.80
N GLY A 6 9.13 7.78 18.97
CA GLY A 6 9.46 6.85 17.88
C GLY A 6 8.35 5.89 17.43
N ILE A 7 7.23 5.79 18.17
CA ILE A 7 6.16 4.81 17.88
C ILE A 7 5.01 5.43 17.05
N HIS A 8 4.89 6.75 17.05
CA HIS A 8 3.70 7.44 16.50
C HIS A 8 3.71 7.57 14.97
N GLY A 9 4.87 7.48 14.30
CA GLY A 9 4.95 7.46 12.83
C GLY A 9 4.92 6.06 12.21
N TYR A 10 5.52 5.06 12.87
CA TYR A 10 5.73 3.73 12.28
C TYR A 10 4.42 2.92 12.14
N LEU A 11 3.51 3.02 13.11
CA LEU A 11 2.25 2.28 13.09
C LEU A 11 1.29 2.78 12.00
N GLY A 12 1.25 4.09 11.74
CA GLY A 12 0.40 4.68 10.70
C GLY A 12 0.81 4.23 9.29
N VAL A 13 2.11 4.36 8.98
CA VAL A 13 2.69 3.87 7.71
C VAL A 13 2.49 2.37 7.55
N GLN A 14 2.73 1.61 8.61
CA GLN A 14 2.56 0.16 8.58
C GLN A 14 1.10 -0.25 8.31
N ALA A 15 0.13 0.42 8.94
CA ALA A 15 -1.29 0.19 8.69
C ALA A 15 -1.68 0.56 7.24
N ALA A 16 -1.20 1.71 6.74
CA ALA A 16 -1.42 2.14 5.35
C ALA A 16 -0.84 1.13 4.34
N PHE A 17 0.35 0.59 4.61
CA PHE A 17 0.98 -0.44 3.79
C PHE A 17 0.15 -1.73 3.76
N TYR A 18 -0.30 -2.23 4.93
CA TYR A 18 -1.13 -3.44 4.95
C TYR A 18 -2.48 -3.24 4.27
N ALA A 19 -3.11 -2.07 4.43
CA ALA A 19 -4.34 -1.72 3.71
C ALA A 19 -4.11 -1.71 2.19
N TYR A 20 -3.01 -1.13 1.72
CA TYR A 20 -2.61 -1.13 0.32
C TYR A 20 -2.42 -2.55 -0.23
N VAL A 21 -1.68 -3.42 0.49
CA VAL A 21 -1.44 -4.81 0.06
C VAL A 21 -2.76 -5.60 0.03
N ALA A 22 -3.58 -5.48 1.08
CA ALA A 22 -4.87 -6.15 1.16
C ALA A 22 -5.81 -5.73 0.03
N LEU A 23 -5.86 -4.44 -0.29
CA LEU A 23 -6.69 -3.92 -1.38
C LEU A 23 -6.18 -4.41 -2.74
N THR A 24 -4.86 -4.39 -2.96
CA THR A 24 -4.23 -4.92 -4.18
C THR A 24 -4.59 -6.39 -4.38
N LEU A 25 -4.51 -7.19 -3.31
CA LEU A 25 -4.86 -8.60 -3.32
C LEU A 25 -6.36 -8.81 -3.59
N ALA A 26 -7.23 -8.05 -2.92
CA ALA A 26 -8.68 -8.15 -3.07
C ALA A 26 -9.13 -7.85 -4.51
N ILE A 27 -8.58 -6.79 -5.13
CA ILE A 27 -8.89 -6.44 -6.53
C ILE A 27 -8.34 -7.51 -7.48
N THR A 28 -7.12 -8.02 -7.24
CA THR A 28 -6.56 -9.09 -8.08
C THR A 28 -7.38 -10.38 -8.00
N ILE A 29 -7.86 -10.75 -6.82
CA ILE A 29 -8.76 -11.89 -6.63
C ILE A 29 -10.10 -11.63 -7.32
N ALA A 30 -10.65 -10.42 -7.22
CA ALA A 30 -11.87 -10.06 -7.93
C ALA A 30 -11.70 -10.17 -9.45
N LEU A 31 -10.55 -9.74 -10.00
CA LEU A 31 -10.19 -9.92 -11.41
C LEU A 31 -10.10 -11.39 -11.79
N TRP A 32 -9.47 -12.20 -10.95
CA TRP A 32 -9.41 -13.66 -11.12
C TRP A 32 -10.80 -14.30 -11.12
N TRP A 33 -11.70 -13.88 -10.22
CA TRP A 33 -13.10 -14.34 -10.18
C TRP A 33 -13.90 -14.00 -11.44
N VAL A 34 -13.64 -12.85 -12.07
CA VAL A 34 -14.31 -12.48 -13.34
C VAL A 34 -13.64 -13.06 -14.58
N GLY A 35 -12.65 -13.95 -14.41
CA GLY A 35 -12.07 -14.75 -15.49
C GLY A 35 -10.65 -14.39 -15.87
N LEU A 36 -9.91 -13.63 -15.06
CA LEU A 36 -8.48 -13.41 -15.31
C LEU A 36 -7.73 -14.77 -15.21
N PRO A 37 -6.96 -15.16 -16.24
CA PRO A 37 -6.15 -16.36 -16.21
C PRO A 37 -5.10 -16.35 -15.09
N THR A 38 -4.92 -17.47 -14.39
CA THR A 38 -3.98 -17.59 -13.26
C THR A 38 -2.53 -17.23 -13.63
N ASN A 39 -2.10 -17.50 -14.87
CA ASN A 39 -0.77 -17.12 -15.36
C ASN A 39 -0.58 -15.60 -15.52
N LEU A 40 -1.69 -14.84 -15.59
CA LEU A 40 -1.67 -13.38 -15.66
C LEU A 40 -1.91 -12.73 -14.29
N SER A 41 -2.31 -13.49 -13.26
CA SER A 41 -2.62 -12.94 -11.93
C SER A 41 -1.45 -12.20 -11.29
N VAL A 42 -0.20 -12.65 -11.50
CA VAL A 42 0.99 -11.95 -10.99
C VAL A 42 1.17 -10.59 -11.70
N VAL A 43 1.00 -10.55 -13.02
CA VAL A 43 1.09 -9.30 -13.79
C VAL A 43 -0.03 -8.35 -13.39
N ALA A 44 -1.25 -8.86 -13.22
CA ALA A 44 -2.38 -8.09 -12.75
C ALA A 44 -2.17 -7.56 -11.33
N PHE A 45 -1.60 -8.37 -10.43
CA PHE A 45 -1.27 -7.92 -9.07
C PHE A 45 -0.30 -6.74 -9.09
N LEU A 46 0.76 -6.83 -9.88
CA LEU A 46 1.73 -5.75 -10.03
C LEU A 46 1.10 -4.51 -10.66
N ALA A 47 0.27 -4.67 -11.69
CA ALA A 47 -0.41 -3.57 -12.35
C ALA A 47 -1.42 -2.86 -11.43
N VAL A 48 -2.20 -3.62 -10.66
CA VAL A 48 -3.14 -3.08 -9.67
C VAL A 48 -2.39 -2.36 -8.56
N GLY A 49 -1.30 -2.97 -8.05
CA GLY A 49 -0.47 -2.34 -7.02
C GLY A 49 0.11 -1.01 -7.52
N ALA A 50 0.71 -1.01 -8.71
CA ALA A 50 1.23 0.20 -9.34
C ALA A 50 0.15 1.28 -9.54
N ALA A 51 -1.07 0.89 -9.94
CA ALA A 51 -2.18 1.82 -10.10
C ALA A 51 -2.65 2.40 -8.75
N LEU A 52 -2.67 1.59 -7.69
CA LEU A 52 -3.05 2.01 -6.34
C LEU A 52 -2.00 2.86 -5.64
N LEU A 53 -0.72 2.79 -6.07
CA LEU A 53 0.31 3.68 -5.54
C LEU A 53 -0.03 5.15 -5.77
N VAL A 54 -0.67 5.52 -6.88
CA VAL A 54 -1.03 6.93 -7.16
C VAL A 54 -1.92 7.53 -6.07
N PRO A 55 -3.09 6.95 -5.73
CA PRO A 55 -3.93 7.48 -4.65
C PRO A 55 -3.36 7.24 -3.25
N PHE A 56 -2.51 6.22 -3.04
CA PHE A 56 -1.88 5.96 -1.73
C PHE A 56 -0.58 6.74 -1.50
N TRP A 57 0.02 7.33 -2.54
CA TRP A 57 1.30 8.05 -2.47
C TRP A 57 1.36 9.10 -1.36
N PRO A 58 0.33 9.96 -1.15
CA PRO A 58 0.37 10.97 -0.08
C PRO A 58 0.56 10.36 1.31
N LEU A 59 -0.04 9.20 1.58
CA LEU A 59 0.07 8.50 2.85
C LEU A 59 1.47 7.96 3.14
N PHE A 60 2.31 7.82 2.11
CA PHE A 60 3.70 7.39 2.25
C PHE A 60 4.68 8.57 2.18
N ALA A 61 4.35 9.60 1.40
CA ALA A 61 5.18 10.79 1.21
C ALA A 61 5.23 11.68 2.46
N ASP A 62 4.13 11.81 3.20
CA ASP A 62 4.08 12.61 4.45
C ASP A 62 4.97 12.06 5.58
N HIS A 63 5.52 10.85 5.41
CA HIS A 63 6.43 10.22 6.38
C HIS A 63 7.88 10.20 5.92
N HIS A 64 8.22 10.88 4.82
CA HIS A 64 9.62 11.12 4.44
C HIS A 64 10.20 12.30 5.24
N PRO A 65 11.39 12.15 5.86
CA PRO A 65 12.03 13.18 6.68
C PRO A 65 12.54 14.41 5.89
N GLU A 66 12.11 14.61 4.64
CA GLU A 66 12.51 15.72 3.77
C GLU A 66 11.45 16.84 3.68
N HIS A 67 10.36 16.78 4.47
CA HIS A 67 9.30 17.80 4.50
C HIS A 67 9.20 18.57 5.84
N ASP A 68 10.33 18.69 6.55
CA ASP A 68 10.52 19.66 7.62
C ASP A 68 11.22 20.92 7.05
N ASP A 69 10.52 21.73 6.24
CA ASP A 69 10.95 23.09 5.84
C ASP A 69 9.82 24.11 6.09
#